data_AF-A0A2N1QLJ9-F1
#
_entry.id   AF-A0A2N1QLJ9-F1
#
_cell.length_a   1.000
_cell.length_b   1.000
_cell.length_c   1.000
_cell.angle_alpha   90.00
_cell.angle_beta   90.00
_cell.angle_gamma   90.00
#
_symmetry.space_group_name_H-M   'P 1'
#
loop_
_entity.id
_entity.type
_entity.pdbx_description
1 polymer ?
#
loop_
_entity_poly.entity_id
_entity_poly.type
_entity_poly.pdbx_seq_one_letter_code
_entity_poly.pdbx_strand_id
1 'polypeptide(L)'
;FHSLVGSGTTSKQLRKEKDTVLVGYGSMLLEGLVAVIAIATIMITGTIAQGGPTITYAQGFGKFAAIIGIDPKVGMSLGLLAINSFLLTSLDTATRLTRYQIQEISNMKIDKYTATVIAVAAGMALLLTKAHGPTGNVIPAWLAIWPIFGASNQLVAALALLTIGVWVGKALKKDNRFMMYPMWFMLVTTVAALGFLIKDNLAYEHPNYILVVPSIILLILAIMMVFESLKALKNPDIKA
;
A
#
# COMPACT_ATOMS: atom_id res chain seq x y z
N PHE A 1 -1.10 6.24 3.16
CA PHE A 1 -2.21 5.71 3.99
C PHE A 1 -2.45 6.59 5.22
N HIS A 2 -1.47 6.79 6.10
CA HIS A 2 -1.62 7.63 7.31
C HIS A 2 -2.00 9.11 7.07
N SER A 3 -1.78 9.63 5.86
CA SER A 3 -2.20 10.99 5.45
C SER A 3 -3.69 11.08 5.06
N LEU A 4 -4.31 9.97 4.68
CA LEU A 4 -5.72 9.93 4.24
C LEU A 4 -6.64 9.38 5.33
N VAL A 5 -6.16 8.42 6.11
CA VAL A 5 -6.92 7.70 7.14
C VAL A 5 -6.05 7.66 8.41
N GLY A 6 -6.50 8.37 9.46
CA GLY A 6 -5.81 8.45 10.74
C GLY A 6 -6.03 7.21 11.62
N SER A 7 -5.93 7.34 12.95
CA SER A 7 -6.10 6.23 13.93
C SER A 7 -7.47 5.53 13.92
N GLY A 8 -8.36 5.89 12.99
CA GLY A 8 -9.62 5.22 12.69
C GLY A 8 -9.84 5.17 11.18
N THR A 9 -10.76 4.33 10.71
CA THR A 9 -11.00 4.05 9.28
C THR A 9 -11.70 5.19 8.51
N THR A 10 -11.75 6.41 9.06
CA THR A 10 -12.46 7.56 8.49
C THR A 10 -11.51 8.74 8.32
N SER A 11 -11.49 9.32 7.12
CA SER A 11 -10.77 10.56 6.84
C SER A 11 -11.49 11.74 7.50
N LYS A 12 -10.83 12.47 8.40
CA LYS A 12 -11.38 13.70 8.97
C LYS A 12 -11.02 14.88 8.07
N GLN A 13 -12.02 15.59 7.58
CA GLN A 13 -11.82 16.82 6.82
C GLN A 13 -11.30 17.93 7.74
N LEU A 14 -10.35 18.72 7.25
CA LEU A 14 -9.77 19.85 7.97
C LEU A 14 -10.25 21.16 7.34
N ARG A 15 -10.69 22.12 8.16
CA ARG A 15 -11.17 23.42 7.68
C ARG A 15 -10.06 24.45 7.60
N LYS A 16 -9.15 24.46 8.57
CA LYS A 16 -7.98 25.37 8.62
C LYS A 16 -6.71 24.61 8.99
N GLU A 17 -5.55 25.17 8.63
CA GLU A 17 -4.23 24.58 8.89
C GLU A 17 -4.00 24.26 10.38
N LYS A 18 -4.54 25.09 11.28
CA LYS A 18 -4.47 24.89 12.74
C LYS A 18 -5.31 23.72 13.27
N ASP A 19 -6.18 23.12 12.45
CA ASP A 19 -6.93 21.91 12.80
C ASP A 19 -6.10 20.63 12.55
N THR A 20 -4.95 20.76 11.89
CA THR A 20 -4.03 19.63 11.69
C THR A 20 -3.50 19.15 13.05
N VAL A 21 -3.45 17.84 13.24
CA VAL A 21 -2.88 17.21 14.43
C VAL A 21 -1.50 16.64 14.09
N LEU A 22 -0.58 16.72 15.04
CA LEU A 22 0.73 16.09 14.89
C LEU A 22 0.54 14.57 14.74
N VAL A 23 1.35 13.96 13.87
CA VAL A 23 1.43 12.50 13.79
C VAL A 23 1.96 11.98 15.14
N GLY A 24 1.09 11.28 15.87
CA GLY A 24 1.38 10.81 17.23
C GLY A 24 2.58 9.85 17.29
N TYR A 25 3.34 9.94 18.38
CA TYR A 25 4.47 9.06 18.71
C TYR A 25 5.57 8.97 17.63
N GLY A 26 5.62 9.94 16.70
CA GLY A 26 6.55 9.88 15.57
C GLY A 26 6.37 8.62 14.71
N SER A 27 5.14 8.08 14.63
CA SER A 27 4.88 6.77 14.04
C SER A 27 5.42 6.61 12.62
N MET A 28 5.36 7.67 11.78
CA MET A 28 5.95 7.66 10.44
C MET A 28 7.47 7.47 10.45
N LEU A 29 8.18 8.04 11.44
CA LEU A 29 9.63 7.85 11.59
C LEU A 29 9.95 6.44 12.10
N LEU A 30 9.14 5.92 13.03
CA LEU A 30 9.30 4.57 13.55
C LEU A 30 9.04 3.49 12.48
N GLU A 31 8.04 3.69 11.61
CA GLU A 31 7.82 2.82 10.44
C GLU A 31 9.01 2.84 9.47
N GLY A 32 9.57 4.03 9.21
CA GLY A 32 10.80 4.17 8.44
C GLY A 32 11.99 3.45 9.08
N LEU A 33 12.13 3.53 10.40
CA LEU A 33 13.15 2.80 11.15
C LEU A 33 12.98 1.28 11.01
N VAL A 34 11.75 0.76 11.10
CA VAL A 34 11.46 -0.66 10.90
C VAL A 34 11.87 -1.10 9.49
N ALA A 35 11.63 -0.28 8.46
CA ALA A 35 12.07 -0.57 7.10
C ALA A 35 13.60 -0.64 6.98
N VAL A 36 14.33 0.28 7.62
CA VAL A 36 15.80 0.25 7.66
C VAL A 36 16.31 -1.01 8.37
N ILE A 37 15.71 -1.38 9.50
CA ILE A 37 16.05 -2.61 10.23
C ILE A 37 15.79 -3.87 9.38
N ALA A 38 14.69 -3.89 8.61
CA ALA A 38 14.39 -4.99 7.70
C ALA A 38 15.45 -5.15 6.60
N ILE A 39 15.90 -4.04 6.01
CA ILE A 39 16.98 -4.05 5.01
C ILE A 39 18.30 -4.49 5.66
N ALA A 40 18.65 -3.93 6.83
CA ALA A 40 19.85 -4.32 7.58
C ALA A 40 19.86 -5.82 7.91
N THR A 41 18.72 -6.37 8.31
CA THR A 41 18.53 -7.79 8.57
C THR A 41 18.85 -8.66 7.34
N ILE A 42 18.35 -8.26 6.17
CA ILE A 42 18.63 -8.98 4.91
C ILE A 42 20.12 -8.87 4.56
N MET A 43 20.72 -7.69 4.70
CA MET A 43 22.16 -7.48 4.45
C MET A 43 23.04 -8.33 5.39
N ILE A 44 22.66 -8.47 6.66
CA ILE A 44 23.38 -9.28 7.65
C ILE A 44 23.18 -10.79 7.41
N THR A 45 22.00 -11.19 6.95
CA THR A 45 21.67 -12.62 6.78
C THR A 45 22.14 -13.14 5.43
N GLY A 46 22.25 -12.29 4.41
CA GLY A 46 22.80 -12.59 3.08
C GLY A 46 21.93 -13.51 2.22
N THR A 47 21.03 -14.29 2.82
CA THR A 47 20.11 -15.21 2.15
C THR A 47 18.74 -15.20 2.82
N ILE A 48 17.71 -15.67 2.11
CA ILE A 48 16.41 -15.95 2.71
C ILE A 48 16.51 -17.28 3.45
N ALA A 49 16.29 -17.27 4.75
CA ALA A 49 16.37 -18.45 5.61
C ALA A 49 15.30 -19.50 5.27
N GLN A 50 15.60 -20.78 5.56
CA GLN A 50 14.59 -21.84 5.50
C GLN A 50 13.47 -21.53 6.51
N GLY A 51 12.25 -21.31 6.01
CA GLY A 51 11.13 -20.75 6.77
C GLY A 51 10.61 -19.40 6.23
N GLY A 52 11.28 -18.85 5.21
CA GLY A 52 10.77 -17.72 4.44
C GLY A 52 11.08 -16.33 5.05
N PRO A 53 10.45 -15.28 4.52
CA PRO A 53 10.75 -13.89 4.89
C PRO A 53 10.56 -13.58 6.38
N THR A 54 9.54 -14.16 7.01
CA THR A 54 9.24 -13.96 8.44
C THR A 54 10.38 -14.43 9.35
N ILE A 55 10.90 -15.63 9.11
CA ILE A 55 12.01 -16.18 9.88
C ILE A 55 13.31 -15.44 9.58
N THR A 56 13.52 -15.07 8.31
CA THR A 56 14.68 -14.28 7.90
C THR A 56 14.74 -12.95 8.66
N TYR A 57 13.60 -12.26 8.75
CA TYR A 57 13.50 -11.03 9.53
C TYR A 57 13.76 -11.27 11.03
N ALA A 58 13.14 -12.28 11.63
CA ALA A 58 13.34 -12.57 13.05
C ALA A 58 14.82 -12.87 13.36
N GLN A 59 15.50 -13.62 12.49
CA GLN A 59 16.92 -13.95 12.67
C GLN A 59 17.82 -12.71 12.59
N GLY A 60 17.65 -11.85 11.58
CA GLY A 60 18.47 -10.64 11.52
C GLY A 60 18.10 -9.61 12.58
N PHE A 61 16.84 -9.55 13.01
CA PHE A 61 16.45 -8.76 14.18
C PHE A 61 17.14 -9.29 15.45
N GLY A 62 17.24 -10.61 15.64
CA GLY A 62 18.00 -11.21 16.74
C GLY A 62 19.49 -10.86 16.69
N LYS A 63 20.11 -10.90 15.51
CA LYS A 63 21.51 -10.45 15.31
C LYS A 63 21.69 -8.96 15.58
N PHE A 64 20.73 -8.13 15.17
CA PHE A 64 20.74 -6.70 15.46
C PHE A 64 20.59 -6.43 16.96
N ALA A 65 19.68 -7.14 17.63
CA ALA A 65 19.46 -7.05 19.07
C ALA A 65 20.74 -7.39 19.86
N ALA A 66 21.57 -8.31 19.34
CA ALA A 66 22.87 -8.65 19.92
C ALA A 66 23.83 -7.47 19.98
N ILE A 67 23.78 -6.55 19.00
CA ILE A 67 24.64 -5.36 18.95
C ILE A 67 24.37 -4.43 20.13
N ILE A 68 23.11 -4.37 20.58
CA ILE A 68 22.68 -3.55 21.72
C ILE A 68 22.66 -4.34 23.05
N GLY A 69 23.27 -5.53 23.10
CA GLY A 69 23.43 -6.33 24.31
C GLY A 69 22.24 -7.22 24.68
N ILE A 70 21.26 -7.39 23.80
CA ILE A 70 20.13 -8.31 24.01
C ILE A 70 20.50 -9.69 23.50
N ASP A 71 20.16 -10.75 24.26
CA ASP A 71 20.38 -12.12 23.83
C ASP A 71 19.73 -12.38 22.45
N PRO A 72 20.45 -12.94 21.46
CA PRO A 72 19.94 -13.13 20.11
C PRO A 72 18.67 -13.97 20.04
N LYS A 73 18.46 -14.93 20.96
CA LYS A 73 17.24 -15.75 20.98
C LYS A 73 16.06 -14.91 21.44
N VAL A 74 16.24 -14.09 22.48
CA VAL A 74 15.21 -13.15 22.94
C VAL A 74 14.88 -12.13 21.85
N GLY A 75 15.90 -11.59 21.19
CA GLY A 75 15.73 -10.69 20.04
C GLY A 75 14.91 -11.36 18.93
N MET A 76 15.25 -12.59 18.55
CA MET A 76 14.50 -13.33 17.53
C MET A 76 13.03 -13.54 17.92
N SER A 77 12.75 -13.89 19.18
CA SER A 77 11.37 -14.02 19.68
C SER A 77 10.61 -12.70 19.61
N LEU A 78 11.24 -11.57 19.95
CA LEU A 78 10.63 -10.24 19.84
C LEU A 78 10.35 -9.86 18.38
N GLY A 79 11.30 -10.11 17.48
CA GLY A 79 11.13 -9.86 16.05
C GLY A 79 10.01 -10.70 15.44
N LEU A 80 9.90 -11.97 15.83
CA LEU A 80 8.83 -12.87 15.40
C LEU A 80 7.46 -12.43 15.93
N LEU A 81 7.39 -12.03 17.21
CA LEU A 81 6.18 -11.49 17.81
C LEU A 81 5.74 -10.21 17.11
N ALA A 82 6.69 -9.31 16.81
CA ALA A 82 6.42 -8.05 16.12
C ALA A 82 5.86 -8.29 14.71
N ILE A 83 6.48 -9.17 13.91
CA ILE A 83 5.96 -9.50 12.58
C ILE A 83 4.59 -10.16 12.67
N ASN A 84 4.40 -11.16 13.54
CA ASN A 84 3.12 -11.85 13.63
C ASN A 84 2.00 -10.89 14.05
N SER A 85 2.26 -9.99 15.00
CA SER A 85 1.31 -8.97 15.44
C SER A 85 1.00 -7.98 14.32
N PHE A 86 2.02 -7.54 13.57
CA PHE A 86 1.85 -6.66 12.41
C PHE A 86 1.02 -7.31 11.31
N LEU A 87 1.30 -8.57 10.98
CA LEU A 87 0.57 -9.34 9.97
C LEU A 87 -0.89 -9.53 10.36
N LEU A 88 -1.16 -9.93 11.60
CA LEU A 88 -2.53 -10.16 12.09
C LEU A 88 -3.34 -8.86 12.16
N THR A 89 -2.73 -7.77 12.61
CA THR A 89 -3.39 -6.46 12.68
C THR A 89 -3.66 -5.91 11.27
N SER A 90 -2.72 -6.10 10.34
CA SER A 90 -2.89 -5.73 8.94
C SER A 90 -3.99 -6.55 8.27
N LEU A 91 -4.05 -7.85 8.56
CA LEU A 91 -5.10 -8.73 8.04
C LEU A 91 -6.48 -8.33 8.57
N ASP A 92 -6.63 -8.13 9.87
CA ASP A 92 -7.89 -7.65 10.48
C ASP A 92 -8.33 -6.32 9.85
N THR A 93 -7.41 -5.37 9.74
CA THR A 93 -7.69 -4.06 9.15
C THR A 93 -8.07 -4.18 7.68
N ALA A 94 -7.35 -5.00 6.89
CA ALA A 94 -7.63 -5.21 5.48
C ALA A 94 -9.01 -5.86 5.27
N THR A 95 -9.34 -6.92 6.00
CA THR A 95 -10.65 -7.58 5.91
C THR A 95 -11.78 -6.61 6.28
N ARG A 96 -11.58 -5.79 7.31
CA ARG A 96 -12.55 -4.77 7.72
C ARG A 96 -12.74 -3.68 6.66
N LEU A 97 -11.65 -3.16 6.08
CA LEU A 97 -11.71 -2.13 5.03
C LEU A 97 -12.34 -2.67 3.75
N THR A 98 -11.98 -3.88 3.31
CA THR A 98 -12.59 -4.52 2.14
C THR A 98 -14.09 -4.70 2.33
N ARG A 99 -14.52 -5.09 3.53
CA ARG A 99 -15.95 -5.14 3.85
C ARG A 99 -16.63 -3.78 3.66
N TYR A 100 -16.06 -2.71 4.20
CA TYR A 100 -16.63 -1.37 4.02
C TYR A 100 -16.69 -0.97 2.54
N GLN A 101 -15.66 -1.26 1.75
CA GLN A 101 -15.67 -1.02 0.31
C GLN A 101 -16.80 -1.78 -0.41
N ILE A 102 -17.04 -3.05 -0.06
CA ILE A 102 -18.15 -3.84 -0.62
C ILE A 102 -19.50 -3.23 -0.26
N GLN A 103 -19.66 -2.80 1.00
CA GLN A 103 -20.89 -2.14 1.44
C GLN A 103 -21.10 -0.80 0.73
N GLU A 104 -20.06 0.00 0.54
CA GLU A 104 -20.12 1.29 -0.16
C GLU A 104 -20.43 1.11 -1.66
N ILE A 105 -19.75 0.19 -2.36
CA ILE A 105 -19.99 -0.11 -3.78
C ILE A 105 -21.41 -0.64 -4.02
N SER A 106 -21.96 -1.39 -3.05
CA SER A 106 -23.34 -1.88 -3.11
C SER A 106 -24.37 -0.86 -2.63
N ASN A 107 -23.98 0.39 -2.37
CA ASN A 107 -24.83 1.45 -1.81
C ASN A 107 -25.57 1.00 -0.54
N MET A 108 -24.84 0.32 0.35
CA MET A 108 -25.28 -0.23 1.64
C MET A 108 -26.35 -1.33 1.56
N LYS A 109 -26.57 -1.93 0.38
CA LYS A 109 -27.55 -3.02 0.21
C LYS A 109 -27.08 -4.36 0.77
N ILE A 110 -25.76 -4.61 0.82
CA ILE A 110 -25.19 -5.84 1.36
C ILE A 110 -24.93 -5.67 2.86
N ASP A 111 -25.40 -6.64 3.66
CA ASP A 111 -25.20 -6.63 5.11
C ASP A 111 -23.75 -6.92 5.50
N LYS A 112 -23.41 -6.60 6.75
CA LYS A 112 -22.05 -6.72 7.29
C LYS A 112 -21.50 -8.16 7.19
N TYR A 113 -22.33 -9.18 7.43
CA TYR A 113 -21.86 -10.57 7.46
C TYR A 113 -21.62 -11.07 6.05
N THR A 114 -22.55 -10.84 5.13
CA THR A 114 -22.38 -11.19 3.71
C THR A 114 -21.18 -10.49 3.10
N ALA A 115 -21.00 -9.18 3.36
CA ALA A 115 -19.83 -8.45 2.88
C ALA A 115 -18.51 -8.99 3.47
N THR A 116 -18.50 -9.45 4.72
CA THR A 116 -17.32 -10.10 5.33
C THR A 116 -17.03 -11.45 4.67
N VAL A 117 -18.06 -12.27 4.43
CA VAL A 117 -17.91 -13.56 3.75
C VAL A 117 -17.35 -13.37 2.34
N ILE A 118 -17.86 -12.39 1.59
CA ILE A 118 -17.34 -12.05 0.25
C ILE A 118 -15.86 -11.64 0.34
N ALA A 119 -15.50 -10.76 1.28
CA ALA A 119 -14.11 -10.32 1.46
C ALA A 119 -13.16 -11.48 1.77
N VAL A 120 -13.54 -12.36 2.71
CA VAL A 120 -12.73 -13.53 3.09
C VAL A 120 -12.68 -14.55 1.96
N ALA A 121 -13.79 -14.83 1.29
CA ALA A 121 -13.85 -15.75 0.16
C ALA A 121 -12.99 -15.28 -1.01
N ALA A 122 -12.98 -13.98 -1.32
CA ALA A 122 -12.10 -13.41 -2.33
C ALA A 122 -10.61 -13.57 -1.97
N GLY A 123 -10.24 -13.32 -0.71
CA GLY A 123 -8.89 -13.56 -0.21
C GLY A 123 -8.48 -15.04 -0.29
N MET A 124 -9.37 -15.94 0.13
CA MET A 124 -9.16 -17.40 0.04
C MET A 124 -9.04 -17.88 -1.40
N ALA A 125 -9.86 -17.36 -2.32
CA ALA A 125 -9.77 -17.67 -3.74
C ALA A 125 -8.39 -17.28 -4.29
N LEU A 126 -7.87 -16.10 -3.94
CA LEU A 126 -6.51 -15.68 -4.33
C LEU A 126 -5.40 -16.52 -3.72
N LEU A 127 -5.61 -17.13 -2.55
CA LEU A 127 -4.65 -18.08 -1.97
C LEU A 127 -4.63 -19.41 -2.71
N LEU A 128 -5.78 -19.85 -3.23
CA LEU A 128 -5.94 -21.13 -3.90
C LEU A 128 -5.71 -21.06 -5.42
N THR A 129 -5.78 -19.86 -6.01
CA THR A 129 -5.50 -19.68 -7.43
C THR A 129 -4.02 -19.77 -7.73
N LYS A 130 -3.72 -20.56 -8.75
CA LYS A 130 -2.40 -20.73 -9.34
C LYS A 130 -2.25 -19.72 -10.46
N ALA A 131 -1.21 -18.91 -10.40
CA ALA A 131 -0.82 -17.97 -11.44
C ALA A 131 0.41 -18.51 -12.20
N HIS A 132 0.68 -17.99 -13.38
CA HIS A 132 1.85 -18.36 -14.17
C HIS A 132 2.89 -17.25 -14.08
N GLY A 133 4.12 -17.64 -13.73
CA GLY A 133 5.27 -16.75 -13.70
C GLY A 133 5.87 -16.54 -15.10
N PRO A 134 6.90 -15.67 -15.20
CA PRO A 134 7.55 -15.31 -16.47
C PRO A 134 8.15 -16.50 -17.25
N THR A 135 8.43 -17.61 -16.57
CA THR A 135 9.03 -18.84 -17.12
C THR A 135 8.02 -19.98 -17.28
N GLY A 136 6.71 -19.71 -17.23
CA GLY A 136 5.65 -20.72 -17.28
C GLY A 136 5.48 -21.51 -15.97
N ASN A 137 6.35 -21.29 -14.97
CA ASN A 137 6.24 -21.91 -13.67
C ASN A 137 4.97 -21.47 -12.95
N VAL A 138 4.30 -22.45 -12.35
CA VAL A 138 3.11 -22.17 -11.54
C VAL A 138 3.54 -21.55 -10.23
N ILE A 139 3.21 -20.27 -10.06
CA ILE A 139 3.41 -19.51 -8.83
C ILE A 139 2.07 -19.29 -8.14
N PRO A 140 2.01 -19.34 -6.80
CA PRO A 140 0.82 -18.91 -6.07
C PRO A 140 0.43 -17.48 -6.46
N ALA A 141 -0.87 -17.21 -6.67
CA ALA A 141 -1.31 -15.88 -7.10
C ALA A 141 -0.95 -14.76 -6.09
N TRP A 142 -0.90 -15.08 -4.79
CA TRP A 142 -0.47 -14.13 -3.76
C TRP A 142 0.98 -13.63 -3.93
N LEU A 143 1.87 -14.42 -4.56
CA LEU A 143 3.22 -13.97 -4.90
C LEU A 143 3.24 -13.09 -6.15
N ALA A 144 2.32 -13.35 -7.08
CA ALA A 144 2.27 -12.63 -8.34
C ALA A 144 1.72 -11.20 -8.19
N ILE A 145 0.81 -10.94 -7.23
CA ILE A 145 0.13 -9.64 -7.10
C ILE A 145 0.99 -8.51 -6.51
N TRP A 146 2.20 -8.80 -6.01
CA TRP A 146 3.06 -7.82 -5.34
C TRP A 146 3.32 -6.52 -6.12
N PRO A 147 3.61 -6.55 -7.44
CA PRO A 147 3.80 -5.34 -8.22
C PRO A 147 2.55 -4.44 -8.27
N ILE A 148 1.36 -5.05 -8.31
CA ILE A 148 0.07 -4.35 -8.34
C ILE A 148 -0.19 -3.66 -7.00
N PHE A 149 0.17 -4.31 -5.88
CA PHE A 149 0.11 -3.70 -4.55
C PHE A 149 1.01 -2.46 -4.45
N GLY A 150 2.23 -2.53 -5.01
CA GLY A 150 3.12 -1.38 -5.11
C GLY A 150 2.48 -0.24 -5.91
N ALA A 151 1.96 -0.53 -7.11
CA ALA A 151 1.33 0.46 -7.97
C ALA A 151 0.08 1.11 -7.35
N SER A 152 -0.80 0.33 -6.73
CA SER A 152 -2.01 0.88 -6.09
C SER A 152 -1.67 1.83 -4.93
N ASN A 153 -0.65 1.49 -4.12
CA ASN A 153 -0.17 2.36 -3.05
C ASN A 153 0.38 3.69 -3.59
N GLN A 154 1.10 3.67 -4.71
CA GLN A 154 1.62 4.88 -5.34
C GLN A 154 0.50 5.77 -5.90
N LEU A 155 -0.57 5.20 -6.47
CA LEU A 155 -1.74 5.96 -6.91
C LEU A 155 -2.46 6.65 -5.75
N VAL A 156 -2.65 5.95 -4.62
CA VAL A 156 -3.23 6.54 -3.41
C VAL A 156 -2.34 7.64 -2.85
N ALA A 157 -1.01 7.48 -2.89
CA ALA A 157 -0.07 8.52 -2.50
C ALA A 157 -0.15 9.75 -3.43
N ALA A 158 -0.23 9.54 -4.74
CA ALA A 158 -0.39 10.61 -5.73
C ALA A 158 -1.71 11.37 -5.50
N LEU A 159 -2.81 10.66 -5.22
CA LEU A 159 -4.09 11.28 -4.88
C LEU A 159 -3.98 12.13 -3.61
N ALA A 160 -3.32 11.63 -2.56
CA ALA A 160 -3.12 12.39 -1.33
C ALA A 160 -2.31 13.68 -1.57
N LEU A 161 -1.19 13.60 -2.30
CA LEU A 161 -0.39 14.77 -2.64
C LEU A 161 -1.15 15.76 -3.52
N LEU A 162 -1.97 15.27 -4.44
CA LEU A 162 -2.83 16.11 -5.27
C LEU A 162 -3.84 16.86 -4.42
N THR A 163 -4.58 16.17 -3.54
CA THR A 163 -5.57 16.80 -2.66
C THR A 163 -4.94 17.87 -1.79
N ILE A 164 -3.78 17.58 -1.17
CA ILE A 164 -3.04 18.54 -0.35
C ILE A 164 -2.51 19.68 -1.22
N GLY A 165 -1.93 19.39 -2.39
CA GLY A 165 -1.39 20.39 -3.31
C GLY A 165 -2.43 21.36 -3.83
N VAL A 166 -3.63 20.87 -4.16
CA VAL A 166 -4.78 21.72 -4.54
C VAL A 166 -5.24 22.56 -3.37
N TRP A 167 -5.35 22.00 -2.17
CA TRP A 167 -5.74 22.74 -0.97
C TRP A 167 -4.73 23.86 -0.62
N VAL A 168 -3.43 23.57 -0.63
CA VAL A 168 -2.37 24.57 -0.39
C VAL A 168 -2.41 25.67 -1.45
N GLY A 169 -2.55 25.29 -2.73
CA GLY A 169 -2.57 26.24 -3.83
C GLY A 169 -3.82 27.12 -3.86
N LYS A 170 -5.00 26.56 -3.54
CA LYS A 170 -6.29 27.25 -3.70
C LYS A 170 -6.87 27.79 -2.42
N ALA A 171 -6.92 26.98 -1.36
CA ALA A 171 -7.49 27.41 -0.09
C ALA A 171 -6.50 28.31 0.67
N LEU A 172 -5.22 27.93 0.73
CA LEU A 172 -4.20 28.72 1.45
C LEU A 172 -3.51 29.78 0.57
N LYS A 173 -3.65 29.71 -0.76
CA LYS A 173 -2.99 30.61 -1.72
C LYS A 173 -1.46 30.65 -1.57
N LYS A 174 -0.85 29.52 -1.16
CA LYS A 174 0.60 29.35 -1.00
C LYS A 174 1.17 28.58 -2.18
N ASP A 175 2.50 28.66 -2.38
CA ASP A 175 3.17 27.85 -3.38
C ASP A 175 3.01 26.35 -3.05
N ASN A 176 2.53 25.57 -4.02
CA ASN A 176 2.23 24.14 -3.88
C ASN A 176 3.22 23.26 -4.65
N ARG A 177 4.24 23.85 -5.30
CA ARG A 177 5.23 23.12 -6.12
C ARG A 177 5.90 21.98 -5.37
N PHE A 178 6.19 22.16 -4.08
CA PHE A 178 6.79 21.13 -3.24
C PHE A 178 5.95 19.84 -3.16
N MET A 179 4.62 19.94 -3.27
CA MET A 179 3.73 18.77 -3.30
C MET A 179 3.47 18.28 -4.73
N MET A 180 3.40 19.20 -5.69
CA MET A 180 3.06 18.88 -7.08
C MET A 180 4.20 18.15 -7.81
N TYR A 181 5.47 18.46 -7.55
CA TYR A 181 6.59 17.76 -8.20
C TYR A 181 6.66 16.27 -7.84
N PRO A 182 6.67 15.87 -6.54
CA PRO A 182 6.65 14.45 -6.19
C PRO A 182 5.38 13.75 -6.66
N MET A 183 4.22 14.44 -6.66
CA MET A 183 2.97 13.89 -7.17
C MET A 183 3.07 13.49 -8.64
N TRP A 184 3.54 14.41 -9.51
CA TRP A 184 3.69 14.13 -10.94
C TRP A 184 4.73 13.04 -11.20
N PHE A 185 5.86 13.08 -10.49
CA PHE A 185 6.88 12.04 -10.59
C PHE A 185 6.28 10.66 -10.28
N MET A 186 5.64 10.51 -9.12
CA MET A 186 5.01 9.23 -8.72
C MET A 186 3.94 8.78 -9.71
N LEU A 187 3.13 9.71 -10.23
CA LEU A 187 2.08 9.39 -11.20
C LEU A 187 2.68 8.83 -12.49
N VAL A 188 3.67 9.53 -13.07
CA VAL A 188 4.31 9.11 -14.33
C VAL A 188 5.00 7.76 -14.15
N THR A 189 5.76 7.57 -13.07
CA THR A 189 6.43 6.30 -12.81
C THR A 189 5.45 5.16 -12.60
N THR A 190 4.30 5.42 -11.97
CA THR A 190 3.27 4.40 -11.73
C THR A 190 2.54 4.01 -13.00
N VAL A 191 2.17 4.98 -13.84
CA VAL A 191 1.55 4.73 -15.14
C VAL A 191 2.49 3.94 -16.05
N ALA A 192 3.78 4.31 -16.08
CA ALA A 192 4.79 3.57 -16.83
C ALA A 192 4.95 2.13 -16.31
N ALA A 193 5.06 1.95 -14.99
CA ALA A 193 5.19 0.63 -14.36
C ALA A 193 3.97 -0.27 -14.66
N LEU A 194 2.75 0.27 -14.59
CA LEU A 194 1.52 -0.46 -14.96
C LEU A 194 1.51 -0.85 -16.44
N GLY A 195 1.95 0.06 -17.32
CA GLY A 195 2.08 -0.22 -18.76
C GLY A 195 3.05 -1.36 -19.05
N PHE A 196 4.23 -1.35 -18.42
CA PHE A 196 5.20 -2.45 -18.52
C PHE A 196 4.65 -3.75 -17.95
N LEU A 197 4.02 -3.70 -16.77
CA LEU A 197 3.45 -4.89 -16.14
C LEU A 197 2.37 -5.55 -17.01
N ILE A 198 1.50 -4.76 -17.65
CA ILE A 198 0.48 -5.27 -18.58
C ILE A 198 1.13 -5.89 -19.81
N LYS A 199 2.08 -5.18 -20.44
CA LYS A 199 2.77 -5.66 -21.64
C LYS A 199 3.49 -6.98 -21.38
N ASP A 200 4.25 -7.06 -20.29
CA ASP A 200 5.08 -8.22 -19.99
C ASP A 200 4.21 -9.43 -19.64
N ASN A 201 3.14 -9.25 -18.85
CA ASN A 201 2.25 -10.35 -18.47
C ASN A 201 1.33 -10.83 -19.60
N LEU A 202 1.10 -10.01 -20.63
CA LEU A 202 0.42 -10.42 -21.87
C LEU A 202 1.35 -11.13 -22.85
N ALA A 203 2.65 -10.84 -22.80
CA ALA A 203 3.66 -11.41 -23.68
C ALA A 203 4.16 -12.80 -23.26
N TYR A 204 3.74 -13.32 -22.09
CA TYR A 204 4.06 -14.68 -21.65
C TYR A 204 3.31 -15.74 -22.46
N GLU A 205 3.89 -16.95 -22.59
CA GLU A 205 3.24 -18.09 -23.26
C GLU A 205 1.86 -18.43 -22.65
N HIS A 206 1.71 -18.21 -21.34
CA HIS A 206 0.43 -18.24 -20.65
C HIS A 206 0.16 -16.88 -20.00
N PRO A 207 -0.69 -16.03 -20.61
CA PRO A 207 -0.99 -14.72 -20.09
C PRO A 207 -1.55 -14.77 -18.67
N ASN A 208 -0.98 -13.95 -17.78
CA ASN A 208 -1.39 -13.92 -16.38
C ASN A 208 -2.54 -12.91 -16.18
N TYR A 209 -3.76 -13.34 -16.50
CA TYR A 209 -4.95 -12.48 -16.41
C TYR A 209 -5.26 -11.98 -14.99
N ILE A 210 -4.80 -12.70 -13.95
CA ILE A 210 -4.94 -12.28 -12.55
C ILE A 210 -4.19 -10.97 -12.29
N LEU A 211 -3.09 -10.73 -13.03
CA LEU A 211 -2.34 -9.48 -12.94
C LEU A 211 -2.82 -8.45 -13.96
N VAL A 212 -3.08 -8.89 -15.19
CA VAL A 212 -3.44 -7.98 -16.28
C VAL A 212 -4.74 -7.24 -15.98
N VAL A 213 -5.78 -7.94 -15.53
CA VAL A 213 -7.10 -7.33 -15.33
C VAL A 213 -7.07 -6.23 -14.24
N PRO A 214 -6.56 -6.47 -13.02
CA PRO A 214 -6.46 -5.41 -12.02
C PRO A 214 -5.50 -4.29 -12.45
N SER A 215 -4.42 -4.60 -13.19
CA SER A 215 -3.49 -3.58 -13.67
C SER A 215 -4.14 -2.64 -14.69
N ILE A 216 -4.99 -3.16 -15.58
CA ILE A 216 -5.78 -2.33 -16.50
C ILE A 216 -6.75 -1.43 -15.73
N ILE A 217 -7.44 -1.97 -14.72
CA ILE A 217 -8.34 -1.19 -13.87
C ILE A 217 -7.57 -0.06 -13.17
N LEU A 218 -6.41 -0.36 -12.58
CA LEU A 218 -5.57 0.66 -11.94
C LEU A 218 -5.05 1.69 -12.94
N LEU A 219 -4.71 1.30 -14.16
CA LEU A 219 -4.27 2.22 -15.21
C LEU A 219 -5.40 3.17 -15.61
N ILE A 220 -6.64 2.67 -15.77
CA ILE A 220 -7.81 3.51 -16.03
C ILE A 220 -8.02 4.49 -14.87
N LEU A 221 -7.97 4.02 -13.62
CA LEU A 221 -8.09 4.89 -12.45
C LEU A 221 -6.98 5.94 -12.38
N ALA A 222 -5.75 5.59 -12.74
CA ALA A 222 -4.63 6.52 -12.81
C ALA A 222 -4.88 7.63 -13.84
N ILE A 223 -5.37 7.26 -15.03
CA ILE A 223 -5.72 8.22 -16.09
C ILE A 223 -6.88 9.12 -15.64
N MET A 224 -7.91 8.56 -15.00
CA MET A 224 -9.01 9.34 -14.44
C MET A 224 -8.52 10.35 -13.39
N MET A 225 -7.58 9.94 -12.54
CA MET A 225 -6.97 10.81 -11.54
C MET A 225 -6.18 11.96 -12.19
N VAL A 226 -5.49 11.74 -13.32
CA VAL A 226 -4.84 12.83 -14.09
C VAL A 226 -5.88 13.85 -14.56
N PHE A 227 -6.99 13.38 -15.11
CA PHE A 227 -8.04 14.29 -15.57
C PHE A 227 -8.65 15.10 -14.42
N GLU A 228 -8.96 14.45 -13.30
CA GLU A 228 -9.51 15.14 -12.13
C GLU A 228 -8.48 16.12 -11.54
N SER A 229 -7.19 15.77 -11.52
CA SER A 229 -6.09 16.66 -11.13
C SER A 229 -6.03 17.93 -11.96
N LEU A 230 -6.03 17.79 -13.29
CA LEU A 230 -5.99 18.92 -14.21
C LEU A 230 -7.24 19.80 -14.08
N LYS A 231 -8.40 19.18 -13.91
CA LYS A 231 -9.67 19.89 -13.69
C LYS A 231 -9.66 20.65 -12.35
N ALA A 232 -9.23 20.00 -11.27
CA ALA A 232 -9.13 20.57 -9.94
C ALA A 232 -8.13 21.74 -9.88
N LEU A 233 -7.04 21.70 -10.67
CA LEU A 233 -6.08 22.81 -10.78
C LEU A 233 -6.63 23.96 -11.63
N LYS A 234 -7.37 23.68 -12.71
CA LYS A 234 -7.92 24.71 -13.60
C LYS A 234 -9.15 25.43 -13.05
N ASN A 235 -9.98 24.78 -12.22
CA ASN A 235 -11.25 25.36 -11.77
C ASN A 235 -11.07 26.48 -10.72
N PRO A 236 -11.34 27.77 -11.00
CA PRO A 236 -11.12 28.87 -10.07
C PRO A 236 -11.94 28.79 -8.78
N ASP A 237 -13.01 27.99 -8.74
CA ASP A 237 -14.02 28.03 -7.67
C ASP A 237 -13.92 26.90 -6.64
N ILE A 238 -12.76 26.76 -5.97
CA ILE A 238 -12.74 26.05 -4.69
C ILE A 238 -12.93 27.11 -3.60
N LYS A 239 -14.18 27.47 -3.32
CA LYS A 239 -14.52 28.28 -2.15
C LYS A 239 -14.20 27.43 -0.91
N ALA A 240 -13.25 27.91 -0.11
CA ALA A 240 -12.91 27.37 1.21
C ALA A 240 -14.07 27.55 2.20
#